data_AF-A0AA36HSN5-F1
#
_entry.id   AF-A0AA36HSN5-F1
#
_cell.length_a   1.000
_cell.length_b   1.000
_cell.length_c   1.000
_cell.angle_alpha   90.00
_cell.angle_beta   90.00
_cell.angle_gamma   90.00
#
_symmetry.space_group_name_H-M   'P 1'
#
loop_
_entity.id
_entity.type
_entity.pdbx_description
1 polymer ?
#
loop_
_entity_poly.entity_id
_entity_poly.type
_entity_poly.pdbx_seq_one_letter_code
_entity_poly.pdbx_strand_id
1 'polypeptide(L)' 'MGHHRQELLWAVIRAMRVQVVKTNDIVVHQGQVSQQMYIVAEGVFEMLARRPDGSCVTVLSLRDAGMCG' A
#
# COMPACT_ATOMS: atom_id res chain seq x y z
N MET A 1 6.86 12.28 -28.85
CA MET A 1 6.51 11.00 -28.20
C MET A 1 6.76 11.02 -26.68
N GLY A 2 6.29 12.06 -25.97
CA GLY A 2 6.53 12.22 -24.51
C GLY A 2 5.27 12.52 -23.68
N HIS A 3 4.25 13.12 -24.28
CA HIS A 3 3.02 13.53 -23.59
C HIS A 3 2.19 12.37 -23.03
N HIS A 4 2.13 11.23 -23.73
CA HIS A 4 1.28 10.11 -23.36
C HIS A 4 1.65 9.46 -22.00
N ARG A 5 2.93 9.52 -21.61
CA ARG A 5 3.38 8.93 -20.34
C ARG A 5 2.90 9.73 -19.13
N GLN A 6 2.86 11.06 -19.25
CA GLN A 6 2.36 11.93 -18.19
C GLN A 6 0.84 11.80 -18.06
N GLU A 7 0.12 11.68 -19.19
CA GLU A 7 -1.33 11.47 -19.19
C GLU A 7 -1.73 10.19 -18.46
N LEU A 8 -0.99 9.09 -18.68
CA LEU A 8 -1.22 7.81 -17.99
C LEU A 8 -0.98 7.91 -16.49
N LEU A 9 0.12 8.54 -16.06
CA LEU A 9 0.40 8.74 -14.64
C LEU A 9 -0.73 9.53 -13.96
N TRP A 10 -1.16 10.63 -14.59
CA TRP A 10 -2.26 11.43 -14.06
C TRP A 10 -3.59 10.68 -14.06
N ALA A 11 -3.84 9.80 -15.03
CA ALA A 11 -5.03 8.95 -15.04
C ALA A 11 -5.04 7.99 -13.85
N VAL A 12 -3.89 7.37 -13.51
CA VAL A 12 -3.77 6.51 -12.33
C VAL A 12 -4.01 7.30 -11.04
N ILE A 13 -3.34 8.45 -10.86
CA ILE A 13 -3.48 9.28 -9.65
C ILE A 13 -4.95 9.71 -9.46
N ARG A 14 -5.64 10.11 -10.54
CA ARG A 14 -7.06 10.48 -10.47
C ARG A 14 -8.01 9.32 -10.17
N ALA A 15 -7.61 8.09 -10.48
CA ALA A 15 -8.41 6.90 -10.19
C ALA A 15 -8.25 6.42 -8.74
N MET A 16 -7.21 6.87 -8.04
CA MET A 16 -6.99 6.54 -6.63
C MET A 16 -8.02 7.20 -5.72
N ARG A 17 -8.27 6.57 -4.56
CA ARG A 17 -9.14 7.11 -3.51
C ARG A 17 -8.36 7.23 -2.21
N VAL A 18 -8.51 8.35 -1.53
CA VAL A 18 -7.93 8.56 -0.19
C VAL A 18 -8.69 7.68 0.80
N GLN A 19 -7.95 6.88 1.56
CA GLN A 19 -8.47 6.09 2.66
C GLN A 19 -7.79 6.52 3.95
N VAL A 20 -8.58 7.07 4.87
CA VAL A 20 -8.10 7.45 6.20
C VAL A 20 -8.22 6.23 7.11
N VAL A 21 -7.14 5.92 7.82
CA VAL A 21 -7.05 4.81 8.77
C VAL A 21 -6.45 5.30 10.08
N LYS A 22 -6.64 4.54 11.15
CA LYS A 22 -6.12 4.84 12.48
C LYS A 22 -4.85 4.03 12.75
N THR A 23 -4.08 4.48 13.73
CA THR A 23 -2.96 3.69 14.26
C THR A 23 -3.44 2.30 14.68
N ASN A 24 -2.68 1.28 14.28
CA ASN A 24 -2.96 -0.15 14.49
C ASN A 24 -4.11 -0.74 13.64
N ASP A 25 -4.70 0.01 12.69
CA ASP A 25 -5.60 -0.59 11.72
C ASP A 25 -4.83 -1.54 10.79
N ILE A 26 -5.41 -2.72 10.51
CA ILE A 26 -4.89 -3.64 9.49
C ILE A 26 -5.56 -3.28 8.16
N VAL A 27 -4.77 -2.77 7.23
CA VAL A 27 -5.27 -2.35 5.90
C VAL A 27 -5.43 -3.54 4.97
N VAL A 28 -4.49 -4.49 5.01
CA VAL A 28 -4.48 -5.70 4.16
C VAL A 28 -4.08 -6.90 5.02
N HIS A 29 -4.80 -8.01 4.87
CA HIS A 29 -4.43 -9.28 5.49
C HIS A 29 -3.68 -10.20 4.51
N GLN A 30 -2.61 -10.83 4.98
CA GLN A 30 -1.88 -11.83 4.21
C GLN A 30 -2.82 -12.97 3.76
N GLY A 31 -2.81 -13.28 2.46
CA GLY A 31 -3.68 -14.30 1.85
C GLY A 31 -5.09 -13.82 1.49
N GLN A 32 -5.44 -12.58 1.81
CA GLN A 32 -6.68 -11.98 1.35
C GLN A 32 -6.60 -11.69 -0.16
N VAL A 33 -7.59 -12.14 -0.91
CA VAL A 33 -7.73 -11.75 -2.32
C VAL A 33 -8.01 -10.25 -2.39
N SER A 34 -7.16 -9.52 -3.09
CA SER A 34 -7.26 -8.07 -3.27
C SER A 34 -7.03 -7.72 -4.74
N GLN A 35 -7.71 -6.67 -5.20
CA GLN A 35 -7.43 -5.98 -6.47
C GLN A 35 -7.01 -4.53 -6.22
N GLN A 36 -6.72 -4.18 -4.97
CA GLN A 36 -6.35 -2.83 -4.56
C GLN A 36 -4.84 -2.74 -4.41
N MET A 37 -4.31 -1.59 -4.81
CA MET A 37 -2.94 -1.16 -4.55
C MET A 37 -3.00 0.13 -3.72
N TYR A 38 -2.10 0.23 -2.76
CA TYR A 38 -2.02 1.32 -1.81
C TYR A 38 -0.69 2.04 -1.93
N ILE A 39 -0.74 3.36 -1.69
CA ILE A 39 0.43 4.23 -1.61
C ILE A 39 0.32 5.00 -0.29
N VAL A 40 1.41 5.04 0.48
CA VAL A 40 1.46 5.82 1.71
C VAL A 40 1.57 7.29 1.37
N ALA A 41 0.45 8.02 1.51
CA ALA A 41 0.42 9.47 1.35
C ALA A 41 1.03 10.18 2.57
N GLU A 42 0.72 9.72 3.79
CA GLU A 42 1.25 10.25 5.04
C GLU A 42 1.30 9.14 6.11
N GLY A 43 2.24 9.26 7.04
CA GLY A 43 2.41 8.33 8.15
C GLY A 43 3.34 7.17 7.85
N VAL A 44 3.13 6.06 8.56
CA VAL A 44 4.02 4.89 8.56
C VAL A 44 3.20 3.64 8.61
N PHE A 45 3.52 2.70 7.73
CA PHE A 45 2.91 1.38 7.72
C PHE A 45 3.98 0.31 7.82
N GLU A 46 3.65 -0.80 8.47
CA GLU A 46 4.50 -1.97 8.54
C GLU A 46 3.85 -3.12 7.79
N MET A 47 4.64 -3.80 6.97
CA MET A 47 4.25 -5.06 6.37
C MET A 47 4.77 -6.17 7.27
N LEU A 48 3.84 -7.03 7.70
CA LEU A 48 4.12 -8.16 8.57
C LEU A 48 3.98 -9.46 7.78
N ALA A 49 4.90 -10.40 7.98
CA ALA A 49 4.76 -11.76 7.49
C ALA A 49 4.50 -12.71 8.67
N ARG A 50 3.48 -13.57 8.52
CA ARG A 50 3.23 -14.65 9.49
C ARG A 50 4.15 -15.84 9.22
N ARG A 51 4.84 -16.30 10.26
CA ARG A 51 5.69 -17.50 10.23
C ARG A 51 4.88 -18.78 10.51
N PRO A 52 5.42 -19.97 10.19
CA PRO A 52 4.74 -21.25 10.46
C PRO A 52 4.40 -21.47 11.95
N ASP A 53 5.18 -20.89 12.86
CA ASP A 53 4.95 -20.94 14.31
C ASP A 53 3.84 -19.98 14.80
N GLY A 54 3.23 -19.22 13.89
CA GLY A 54 2.17 -18.26 14.19
C GLY A 54 2.67 -16.87 14.60
N SER A 55 3.97 -16.67 14.78
CA SER A 55 4.53 -15.33 15.07
C SER A 55 4.53 -14.44 13.83
N CYS A 56 4.52 -13.12 14.05
CA CYS A 56 4.64 -12.12 12.99
C CYS A 56 6.00 -11.43 13.07
N VAL A 57 6.59 -11.11 11.92
CA VAL A 57 7.80 -10.30 11.81
C VAL A 57 7.58 -9.17 10.82
N THR A 58 8.04 -7.96 11.16
CA THR A 58 8.10 -6.84 10.21
C THR A 58 9.11 -7.15 9.12
N VAL A 59 8.64 -7.19 7.88
CA VAL A 59 9.49 -7.42 6.70
C VAL A 59 9.84 -6.11 6.00
N LEU A 60 9.00 -5.09 6.14
CA LEU A 60 9.20 -3.78 5.51
C LEU A 60 8.45 -2.69 6.26
N SER A 61 9.04 -1.50 6.36
CA SER A 61 8.36 -0.28 6.80
C SER A 61 8.19 0.66 5.60
N LEU A 62 6.95 1.07 5.33
CA LEU A 62 6.56 1.92 4.22
C LEU A 62 6.30 3.35 4.70
N ARG A 63 6.92 4.32 4.01
CA ARG A 63 6.79 5.77 4.19
C ARG A 63 6.98 6.44 2.84
N ASP A 64 6.73 7.75 2.74
CA ASP A 64 7.14 8.61 1.61
C ASP A 64 6.82 8.01 0.23
N ALA A 65 5.53 7.77 -0.04
CA ALA A 65 5.04 7.12 -1.26
C ALA A 65 5.45 5.64 -1.43
N GLY A 66 5.85 4.96 -0.37
CA GLY A 66 5.97 3.50 -0.33
C GLY A 66 4.65 2.83 -0.71
N MET A 67 4.73 1.70 -1.43
CA MET A 67 3.57 1.06 -2.06
C MET A 67 3.42 -0.39 -1.60
N CYS A 68 2.18 -0.87 -1.51
CA CYS A 68 1.84 -2.27 -1.27
C CYS A 68 0.53 -2.67 -1.95
N GLY A 69 0.30 -3.97 -2.12
CA GLY A 69 -0.88 -4.54 -2.76
C GLY A 69 -0.75 -6.04 -2.87
#